data_AF-A0A059SSE9-F1
#
_entry.id   AF-A0A059SSE9-F1
#
_cell.length_a   1.000
_cell.length_b   1.000
_cell.length_c   1.000
_cell.angle_alpha   90.00
_cell.angle_beta   90.00
_cell.angle_gamma   90.00
#
_symmetry.space_group_name_H-M   'P 1'
#
loop_
_entity.id
_entity.type
_entity.pdbx_description
1 polymer ?
#
loop_
_entity_poly.entity_id
_entity_poly.type
_entity_poly.pdbx_seq_one_letter_code
_entity_poly.pdbx_strand_id
1 'polypeptide(L)' 'MTIAFQLALFTLIATSFLLVIGVPVVLASPDGWSSNKNIVFSGASLWIGLVFLVGILNSFISQKFSRIIWVPSHDSLW' A
#
# COMPACT_ATOMS: atom_id res chain seq x y z
N MET A 1 14.45 1.58 8.65
CA MET A 1 13.37 0.67 8.18
C MET A 1 12.02 1.14 8.72
N THR A 2 11.70 2.41 8.49
CA THR A 2 10.46 3.07 8.93
C THR A 2 10.14 4.17 7.92
N ILE A 3 11.11 5.02 7.57
CA ILE A 3 10.96 6.07 6.54
C ILE A 3 10.50 5.50 5.19
N ALA A 4 11.14 4.44 4.66
CA ALA A 4 10.76 3.87 3.36
C ALA A 4 9.35 3.27 3.37
N PHE A 5 8.95 2.66 4.50
CA PHE A 5 7.61 2.11 4.68
C PHE A 5 6.55 3.21 4.84
N GLN A 6 6.86 4.26 5.60
CA GLN A 6 6.01 5.45 5.74
C GLN A 6 5.82 6.17 4.41
N LEU A 7 6.89 6.32 3.61
CA LEU A 7 6.81 6.89 2.27
C LEU A 7 5.98 6.00 1.33
N ALA A 8 6.13 4.67 1.39
CA ALA A 8 5.32 3.75 0.59
C ALA A 8 3.83 3.83 0.95
N LEU A 9 3.50 3.91 2.24
CA LEU A 9 2.12 4.13 2.71
C LEU A 9 1.58 5.49 2.29
N PHE A 10 2.37 6.55 2.41
CA PHE A 10 1.97 7.89 1.97
C PHE A 10 1.66 7.92 0.46
N THR A 11 2.53 7.33 -0.35
CA THR A 11 2.32 7.22 -1.80
C THR A 11 1.09 6.37 -2.13
N LEU A 12 0.86 5.26 -1.41
CA LEU A 12 -0.34 4.43 -1.57
C LEU A 12 -1.61 5.23 -1.27
N ILE A 13 -1.64 5.97 -0.16
CA ILE A 13 -2.78 6.81 0.24
C ILE A 13 -3.02 7.91 -0.80
N ALA A 14 -1.98 8.65 -1.20
CA ALA A 14 -2.08 9.71 -2.19
C ALA A 14 -2.60 9.18 -3.53
N THR A 15 -2.05 8.05 -4.01
CA THR A 15 -2.49 7.39 -5.24
C THR A 15 -3.94 6.93 -5.15
N SER A 16 -4.37 6.44 -3.98
CA SER A 16 -5.75 6.01 -3.75
C SER A 16 -6.72 7.19 -3.84
N PHE A 17 -6.41 8.34 -3.24
CA PHE A 17 -7.25 9.54 -3.39
C PHE A 17 -7.32 10.00 -4.84
N LEU A 18 -6.18 9.97 -5.54
CA LEU A 18 -6.09 10.34 -6.94
C LEU A 18 -6.95 9.45 -7.84
N LEU A 19 -6.97 8.13 -7.60
CA LEU A 19 -7.83 7.20 -8.32
C LEU A 19 -9.31 7.34 -7.93
N VAL A 20 -9.62 7.54 -6.66
CA VAL A 20 -11.00 7.72 -6.18
C VAL A 20 -11.66 8.95 -6.81
N ILE A 21 -10.91 10.03 -7.01
CA ILE A 21 -11.40 11.24 -7.69
C ILE A 21 -11.28 11.09 -9.21
N GLY A 22 -10.15 10.57 -9.70
CA GLY A 22 -9.83 10.48 -11.13
C GLY A 22 -10.73 9.51 -11.90
N VAL A 23 -11.12 8.38 -11.31
CA VAL A 23 -11.98 7.40 -11.98
C VAL A 23 -13.37 7.99 -12.29
N PRO A 24 -14.11 8.58 -11.32
CA PRO A 24 -15.37 9.29 -11.63
C PRO A 24 -15.21 10.41 -12.65
N VAL A 25 -14.14 11.21 -12.56
CA VAL A 25 -13.90 12.34 -13.48
C VAL A 25 -13.68 11.87 -14.92
N VAL A 26 -12.89 10.82 -15.12
CA VAL A 26 -12.64 10.22 -16.44
C VAL A 26 -13.92 9.61 -17.02
N LEU A 27 -14.75 8.99 -16.17
CA LEU A 27 -16.01 8.38 -16.59
C LEU A 27 -17.12 9.41 -16.88
N ALA A 28 -17.09 10.56 -16.21
CA ALA A 28 -18.09 11.62 -16.39
C ALA A 28 -17.78 12.57 -17.56
N SER A 29 -16.54 12.57 -18.07
CA SER A 29 -16.14 13.44 -19.18
C SER A 29 -16.59 12.86 -20.53
N PRO A 30 -17.16 13.68 -21.45
CA PRO A 30 -17.43 13.26 -22.83
C PRO A 30 -16.13 12.75 -23.49
N ASP A 31 -16.16 11.58 -24.11
CA ASP A 31 -14.99 10.88 -24.70
C ASP A 31 -13.84 10.55 -23.73
N GLY A 32 -13.98 10.87 -22.44
CA GLY A 32 -12.95 10.68 -21.42
C GLY A 32 -12.49 9.24 -21.27
N TRP A 33 -13.43 8.28 -21.36
CA TRP A 33 -13.11 6.86 -21.35
C TRP A 33 -12.25 6.44 -22.54
N SER A 34 -12.58 6.87 -23.76
CA SER A 34 -11.84 6.43 -24.96
C SER A 34 -10.39 6.91 -24.95
N SER A 35 -10.16 8.14 -24.49
CA SER A 35 -8.83 8.77 -24.45
C SER A 35 -8.00 8.34 -23.22
N ASN A 36 -8.62 8.22 -22.04
CA ASN A 36 -7.90 8.06 -20.77
C ASN A 36 -7.91 6.64 -20.18
N LYS A 37 -8.47 5.65 -20.88
CA LYS A 37 -8.45 4.22 -20.46
C LYS A 37 -7.08 3.78 -19.97
N ASN A 38 -6.04 4.04 -20.76
CA ASN A 38 -4.69 3.55 -20.45
C ASN A 38 -4.13 4.20 -19.17
N ILE A 39 -4.49 5.46 -18.90
CA ILE A 39 -4.09 6.18 -17.69
C ILE A 39 -4.76 5.55 -16.46
N VAL A 40 -6.07 5.26 -16.55
CA VAL A 40 -6.81 4.61 -15.45
C VAL A 40 -6.27 3.19 -15.19
N PHE A 41 -6.01 2.41 -16.25
CA PHE A 41 -5.43 1.08 -16.12
C PHE A 41 -4.01 1.10 -15.56
N SER A 42 -3.17 2.04 -16.00
CA SER A 42 -1.81 2.22 -15.47
C SER A 42 -1.81 2.68 -14.02
N GLY A 43 -2.73 3.57 -13.63
CA GLY A 43 -2.90 3.98 -12.24
C GLY A 43 -3.38 2.83 -11.36
N ALA A 44 -4.35 2.03 -11.82
CA ALA A 44 -4.85 0.87 -11.10
C ALA A 44 -3.78 -0.22 -10.92
N SER A 45 -2.99 -0.51 -11.95
CA SER A 45 -1.91 -1.49 -11.86
C SER A 45 -0.78 -1.01 -10.92
N LEU A 46 -0.44 0.27 -10.96
CA LEU A 46 0.50 0.89 -10.03
C LEU A 46 -0.02 0.85 -8.59
N TRP A 47 -1.31 1.09 -8.36
CA TRP A 47 -1.95 0.97 -7.05
C TRP A 47 -1.89 -0.46 -6.51
N ILE A 48 -2.22 -1.47 -7.32
CA ILE A 48 -2.10 -2.89 -6.93
C ILE A 48 -0.64 -3.22 -6.57
N GLY A 49 0.32 -2.78 -7.39
CA GLY A 49 1.75 -2.98 -7.12
C GLY A 49 2.20 -2.37 -5.79
N LEU A 50 1.73 -1.16 -5.47
CA LEU A 50 1.98 -0.49 -4.19
C LEU A 50 1.39 -1.25 -3.00
N VAL A 51 0.17 -1.80 -3.13
CA VAL A 51 -0.45 -2.63 -2.07
C VAL A 51 0.41 -3.86 -1.75
N PHE A 52 0.87 -4.57 -2.78
CA PHE A 52 1.77 -5.72 -2.60
C PHE A 52 3.10 -5.32 -1.98
N LEU A 53 3.70 -4.23 -2.46
CA LEU A 53 4.97 -3.72 -1.93
C LEU A 53 4.87 -3.39 -0.44
N VAL A 54 3.82 -2.69 -0.03
CA VAL A 54 3.56 -2.36 1.38
C VAL A 54 3.37 -3.63 2.21
N GLY A 55 2.63 -4.63 1.71
CA GLY A 55 2.43 -5.91 2.39
C GLY A 55 3.75 -6.68 2.62
N ILE A 56 4.62 -6.69 1.61
CA ILE A 56 5.95 -7.31 1.69
C ILE A 56 6.83 -6.57 2.69
N LEU A 57 6.90 -5.24 2.61
CA LEU A 57 7.66 -4.40 3.53
C LEU A 57 7.17 -4.58 4.98
N ASN A 58 5.87 -4.73 5.19
CA ASN A 58 5.28 -5.01 6.50
C ASN A 58 5.76 -6.35 7.08
N SER A 59 5.88 -7.39 6.26
CA SER A 59 6.42 -8.69 6.68
C SER A 59 7.87 -8.59 7.16
N PHE A 60 8.73 -7.84 6.46
CA PHE A 60 10.12 -7.64 6.86
C PHE A 60 10.28 -6.84 8.16
N ILE A 61 9.38 -5.89 8.43
CA ILE A 61 9.36 -5.13 9.69
C ILE A 61 8.90 -6.03 10.84
N SER A 62 7.84 -6.81 10.64
CA SER A 62 7.28 -7.72 11.65
C SER A 62 8.24 -8.86 12.04
N GLN A 63 8.97 -9.43 11.06
CA GLN A 63 10.00 -10.45 11.33
C GLN A 63 11.13 -9.92 12.23
N LYS A 64 11.44 -8.62 12.16
CA LYS A 64 12.42 -7.99 13.05
C LYS A 64 11.89 -7.75 14.47
N PHE A 65 10.56 -7.67 14.63
CA PHE A 65 9.90 -7.48 15.92
C PHE A 65 9.70 -8.80 16.67
N SER A 66 9.41 -9.90 15.97
CA SER A 66 9.26 -11.23 16.59
C SER A 66 10.54 -11.75 17.28
N ARG A 67 11.71 -11.23 16.92
CA ARG A 67 13.00 -11.59 17.54
C ARG A 67 13.33 -10.81 18.83
N ILE A 68 12.50 -9.86 19.26
CA ILE A 68 12.74 -9.00 20.44
C ILE A 68 11.78 -9.31 21.59
N ILE A 69 10.68 -10.02 21.33
CA ILE A 69 9.64 -10.35 22.30
C ILE A 69 9.63 -11.82 22.74
N TRP A 70 10.59 -12.64 22.29
CA TRP A 70 10.82 -13.95 22.91
C TRP A 70 11.62 -13.76 24.20
N VAL A 71 10.97 -13.18 25.22
CA VAL A 71 11.31 -13.47 26.60
C VAL A 71 10.76 -14.87 26.85
N PRO A 72 11.59 -15.89 27.15
CA PRO A 72 11.07 -17.14 27.68
C PRO A 72 10.29 -16.81 28.94
N SER A 73 8.96 -16.99 28.91
CA SER A 73 8.18 -17.14 30.13
C SER A 73 8.66 -18.43 30.77
N HIS A 74 9.61 -18.31 31.68
CA HIS A 74 10.01 -19.41 32.54
C HIS A 74 8.86 -19.65 33.50
N ASP A 75 7.94 -20.52 33.11
CA ASP A 75 6.98 -21.13 34.01
C ASP A 75 7.77 -21.97 35.02
N SER A 76 8.06 -21.43 36.21
CA SER A 76 8.30 -22.16 37.46
C SER A 76 8.86 -21.23 38.54
N LEU A 77 8.01 -20.72 39.44
CA LEU A 77 8.32 -20.52 40.87
C LEU A 77 7.05 -20.20 41.71
N TRP A 78 5.86 -20.69 41.31
CA TRP A 78 4.75 -21.10 42.20
C TRP A 78 3.94 -22.18 41.49
#